data_AF-A0A6M2A4U0-F1
#
_entry.id   AF-A0A6M2A4U0-F1
#
_cell.length_a   1.000
_cell.length_b   1.000
_cell.length_c   1.000
_cell.angle_alpha   90.00
_cell.angle_beta   90.00
_cell.angle_gamma   90.00
#
_symmetry.space_group_name_H-M   'P 1'
#
loop_
_entity.id
_entity.type
_entity.pdbx_description
1 polymer ?
#
loop_
_entity_poly.entity_id
_entity_poly.type
_entity_poly.pdbx_seq_one_letter_code
_entity_poly.pdbx_strand_id
1 'polypeptide(L)'
;MLLQAKEGRLHILHKMLEACPKPKEHLSPHVPRIETVHVKPSKIGAVIGPGGKQIREIVEVSGAEINIDDDGLVNIVAATHDSMEKAKQMIPRSHRRS
;
A
#
# COMPACT_ATOMS: atom_id res chain seq x y z
N MET A 1 38.66 -20.04 -7.36
CA MET A 1 37.22 -20.03 -7.71
C MET A 1 36.42 -18.94 -6.99
N LEU A 2 36.52 -18.78 -5.67
CA LEU A 2 35.77 -17.73 -4.93
C LEU A 2 36.13 -16.28 -5.34
N LEU A 3 37.41 -16.01 -5.63
CA LEU A 3 37.87 -14.67 -6.03
C LEU A 3 37.31 -14.25 -7.40
N GLN A 4 37.41 -15.14 -8.39
CA GLN A 4 36.85 -14.94 -9.73
C GLN A 4 35.33 -14.79 -9.71
N ALA A 5 34.62 -15.57 -8.88
CA ALA A 5 33.17 -15.42 -8.70
C ALA A 5 32.81 -14.07 -8.08
N LYS A 6 33.61 -13.58 -7.13
CA LYS A 6 33.43 -12.25 -6.51
C LYS A 6 33.67 -11.12 -7.52
N GLU A 7 34.73 -11.22 -8.32
CA GLU A 7 35.05 -10.24 -9.38
C GLU A 7 33.96 -10.20 -10.46
N GLY A 8 33.48 -11.35 -10.93
CA GLY A 8 32.38 -11.43 -11.88
C GLY A 8 31.09 -10.79 -11.34
N ARG A 9 30.75 -11.05 -10.07
CA ARG A 9 29.60 -10.41 -9.41
C ARG A 9 29.73 -8.89 -9.33
N LEU A 10 30.92 -8.40 -8.99
CA LEU A 10 31.19 -6.96 -8.89
C LEU A 10 31.15 -6.28 -10.27
N HIS A 11 31.60 -6.95 -11.32
CA HIS A 11 31.52 -6.44 -12.68
C HIS A 11 30.05 -6.24 -13.13
N ILE A 12 29.20 -7.24 -12.88
CA ILE A 12 27.76 -7.17 -13.19
C ILE A 12 27.08 -6.07 -12.37
N LEU A 13 27.37 -5.99 -11.06
CA LEU A 13 26.82 -4.95 -10.19
C LEU A 13 27.19 -3.53 -10.66
N HIS A 14 28.44 -3.30 -11.09
CA HIS A 14 28.83 -2.01 -11.64
C HIS A 14 28.05 -1.67 -12.91
N LYS A 15 27.87 -2.63 -13.82
CA LYS A 15 27.05 -2.41 -15.04
C LYS A 15 25.59 -2.11 -14.72
N MET A 16 25.04 -2.72 -13.67
CA MET A 16 23.70 -2.40 -13.17
C MET A 16 23.62 -0.99 -12.57
N LEU A 17 24.63 -0.57 -11.81
CA LEU A 17 24.71 0.76 -11.20
C LEU A 17 24.91 1.87 -12.25
N GLU A 18 25.62 1.61 -13.35
CA GLU A 18 25.72 2.54 -14.48
C GLU A 18 24.34 2.87 -15.08
N ALA A 19 23.45 1.88 -15.18
CA ALA A 19 22.10 2.05 -15.72
C ALA A 19 21.08 2.58 -14.70
N CYS A 20 21.23 2.24 -13.41
CA CYS A 20 20.32 2.64 -12.33
C CYS A 20 21.12 2.95 -11.05
N PRO A 21 21.71 4.15 -10.93
CA PRO A 21 22.65 4.47 -9.85
C PRO A 21 21.97 4.66 -8.50
N LYS A 22 20.68 4.99 -8.46
CA LYS A 22 19.90 5.19 -7.24
C LYS A 22 18.48 4.66 -7.40
N PRO A 23 17.87 4.16 -6.31
CA PRO A 23 16.42 3.98 -6.28
C PRO A 23 15.72 5.30 -6.63
N LYS A 24 14.61 5.22 -7.38
CA LYS A 24 13.81 6.42 -7.67
C LYS A 24 13.29 6.99 -6.35
N GLU A 25 13.52 8.29 -6.12
CA GLU A 25 13.08 8.99 -4.91
C GLU A 25 11.55 9.02 -4.79
N HIS A 26 10.85 8.96 -5.92
CA HIS A 26 9.40 8.94 -5.98
C HIS A 26 8.91 7.72 -6.75
N LEU A 27 7.92 7.04 -6.17
CA LEU A 27 7.15 6.01 -6.85
C LEU A 27 6.48 6.64 -8.08
N SER A 28 6.52 5.93 -9.21
CA SER A 28 5.82 6.38 -10.42
C SER A 28 4.35 6.65 -10.10
N PRO A 29 3.73 7.70 -10.67
CA PRO A 29 2.32 8.02 -10.45
C PRO A 29 1.36 6.91 -10.89
N HIS A 30 1.84 5.93 -11.66
CA HIS A 30 1.07 4.76 -12.10
C HIS A 30 1.29 3.52 -11.23
N VAL A 31 2.16 3.60 -10.21
CA VAL A 31 2.35 2.49 -9.28
C VAL A 31 1.25 2.57 -8.23
N PRO A 32 0.47 1.49 -8.04
CA PRO A 32 -0.56 1.47 -7.02
C PRO A 32 0.08 1.72 -5.66
N ARG A 33 -0.43 2.71 -4.95
CA ARG A 33 -0.02 3.00 -3.58
C ARG A 33 -0.76 2.04 -2.68
N ILE A 34 -0.03 1.48 -1.73
CA ILE A 34 -0.60 0.64 -0.68
C ILE A 34 -0.41 1.38 0.64
N GLU A 35 -1.48 1.57 1.37
CA GLU A 35 -1.42 2.11 2.72
C GLU A 35 -2.16 1.22 3.70
N THR A 36 -1.46 0.86 4.76
CA THR A 36 -1.99 0.05 5.83
C THR A 36 -2.46 0.93 6.97
N VAL A 37 -3.69 0.72 7.39
CA VAL A 37 -4.36 1.46 8.46
C VAL A 37 -4.83 0.47 9.50
N HIS A 38 -4.59 0.75 10.77
CA HIS A 38 -5.16 -0.03 11.86
C HIS A 38 -6.47 0.61 12.34
N VAL A 39 -7.51 -0.20 12.42
CA VAL A 39 -8.79 0.12 13.05
C VAL A 39 -9.08 -0.84 14.18
N LYS A 40 -9.77 -0.35 15.20
CA LYS A 40 -10.19 -1.20 16.32
C LYS A 40 -11.12 -2.31 15.79
N PRO A 41 -10.96 -3.58 16.22
CA PRO A 41 -11.83 -4.69 15.81
C PRO A 41 -13.32 -4.40 16.02
N SER A 42 -13.67 -3.71 17.10
CA SER A 42 -15.05 -3.28 17.40
C SER A 42 -15.67 -2.36 16.35
N LYS A 43 -14.87 -1.71 15.51
CA LYS A 43 -15.32 -0.82 14.43
C LYS A 43 -15.31 -1.50 13.06
N ILE A 44 -14.71 -2.68 12.89
CA ILE A 44 -14.66 -3.40 11.60
C ILE A 44 -16.08 -3.63 11.06
N GLY A 45 -16.99 -4.13 11.90
CA GLY A 45 -18.38 -4.37 11.50
C GLY A 45 -19.10 -3.08 11.05
N ALA A 46 -18.76 -1.93 11.64
CA ALA A 46 -19.30 -0.65 11.23
C ALA A 46 -18.66 -0.12 9.93
N VAL A 47 -17.45 -0.53 9.58
CA VAL A 47 -16.81 -0.17 8.29
C VAL A 47 -17.32 -1.03 7.15
N ILE A 48 -17.53 -2.33 7.39
CA ILE A 48 -18.09 -3.27 6.41
C ILE A 48 -19.56 -2.95 6.16
N GLY A 49 -20.30 -2.60 7.23
CA GLY A 49 -21.74 -2.38 7.20
C GLY A 49 -22.52 -3.70 7.02
N PRO A 50 -23.85 -3.65 7.14
CA PRO A 50 -24.70 -4.83 6.99
C PRO A 50 -24.52 -5.43 5.58
N GLY A 51 -24.10 -6.69 5.52
CA GLY A 51 -23.90 -7.42 4.26
C GLY A 51 -22.77 -6.89 3.36
N GLY A 52 -21.83 -6.10 3.88
CA GLY A 52 -20.72 -5.54 3.10
C GLY A 52 -21.14 -4.39 2.17
N LYS A 53 -22.33 -3.80 2.36
CA LYS A 53 -22.81 -2.71 1.52
C LYS A 53 -21.91 -1.47 1.62
N GLN A 54 -21.48 -1.13 2.83
CA GLN A 54 -20.72 0.08 3.06
C GLN A 54 -19.31 -0.01 2.48
N ILE A 55 -18.63 -1.14 2.65
CA ILE A 55 -17.31 -1.35 2.03
C ILE A 55 -17.38 -1.34 0.50
N ARG A 56 -18.42 -1.92 -0.10
CA ARG A 56 -18.63 -1.87 -1.56
C ARG A 56 -18.84 -0.45 -2.06
N GLU A 57 -19.65 0.35 -1.35
CA GLU A 57 -19.86 1.76 -1.68
C GLU A 57 -18.56 2.55 -1.58
N ILE A 58 -17.73 2.32 -0.55
CA ILE A 58 -16.43 2.99 -0.43
C ILE A 58 -15.53 2.61 -1.60
N VAL A 59 -15.47 1.34 -1.99
CA VAL A 59 -14.66 0.85 -3.13
C VAL A 59 -15.16 1.46 -4.45
N GLU A 60 -16.47 1.53 -4.68
CA GLU A 60 -17.04 2.16 -5.88
C GLU A 60 -16.80 3.66 -5.94
N VAL A 61 -16.95 4.38 -4.83
CA VAL A 61 -16.80 5.84 -4.77
C VAL A 61 -15.33 6.25 -4.84
N SER A 62 -14.43 5.52 -4.18
CA SER A 62 -13.00 5.83 -4.16
C SER A 62 -12.25 5.26 -5.36
N GLY A 63 -12.74 4.18 -5.96
CA GLY A 63 -12.01 3.38 -6.94
C GLY A 63 -10.75 2.70 -6.37
N ALA A 64 -10.63 2.64 -5.03
CA ALA A 64 -9.56 1.95 -4.34
C ALA A 64 -10.01 0.56 -3.91
N GLU A 65 -9.10 -0.40 -3.95
CA GLU A 65 -9.30 -1.74 -3.44
C GLU A 65 -8.99 -1.74 -1.93
N ILE A 66 -9.94 -2.22 -1.12
CA ILE A 66 -9.81 -2.21 0.33
C ILE A 66 -9.93 -3.64 0.83
N ASN A 67 -8.88 -4.11 1.51
CA ASN A 67 -8.87 -5.39 2.17
C ASN A 67 -8.84 -5.19 3.70
N ILE A 68 -9.71 -5.88 4.42
CA ILE A 68 -9.84 -5.77 5.88
C ILE A 68 -9.58 -7.14 6.47
N ASP A 69 -8.61 -7.22 7.37
CA ASP A 69 -8.29 -8.41 8.14
C ASP A 69 -9.07 -8.44 9.47
N ASP A 70 -9.25 -9.64 10.02
CA ASP A 70 -9.99 -9.87 11.27
C ASP A 70 -9.29 -9.23 12.48
N ASP A 71 -7.98 -9.01 12.37
CA ASP A 71 -7.14 -8.31 13.35
C ASP A 71 -7.31 -6.78 13.33
N GLY A 72 -8.10 -6.23 12.39
CA GLY A 72 -8.30 -4.78 12.23
C GLY A 72 -7.23 -4.10 11.37
N LEU A 73 -6.46 -4.89 10.63
CA LEU A 73 -5.55 -4.43 9.59
C LEU A 73 -6.34 -4.12 8.32
N VAL A 74 -6.34 -2.85 7.90
CA VAL A 74 -7.01 -2.40 6.68
C VAL A 74 -5.97 -1.97 5.67
N ASN A 75 -5.86 -2.70 4.58
CA ASN A 75 -4.97 -2.40 3.46
C ASN A 75 -5.78 -1.69 2.37
N ILE A 76 -5.40 -0.45 2.07
CA ILE A 76 -6.00 0.36 1.02
C ILE A 76 -5.01 0.40 -0.14
N VAL A 77 -5.42 -0.13 -1.28
CA VAL A 77 -4.66 -0.12 -2.53
C VAL A 77 -5.35 0.81 -3.51
N ALA A 78 -4.65 1.83 -3.99
CA ALA A 78 -5.23 2.79 -4.93
C ALA A 78 -4.27 3.09 -6.07
N ALA A 79 -4.80 3.19 -7.28
CA ALA A 79 -4.03 3.56 -8.46
C ALA A 79 -3.58 5.03 -8.44
N THR A 80 -4.30 5.91 -7.72
CA THR A 80 -4.02 7.35 -7.64
C THR A 80 -4.03 7.86 -6.20
N HIS A 81 -3.36 9.00 -5.98
CA HIS A 81 -3.37 9.67 -4.67
C HIS A 81 -4.78 10.11 -4.25
N ASP A 82 -5.57 10.63 -5.20
CA ASP A 82 -6.95 11.11 -4.94
C ASP A 82 -7.87 9.98 -4.49
N SER A 83 -7.83 8.83 -5.18
CA SER A 83 -8.55 7.61 -4.79
C SER A 83 -8.17 7.14 -3.38
N MET A 84 -6.87 7.17 -3.08
CA MET A 84 -6.38 6.82 -1.75
C MET A 84 -6.89 7.76 -0.67
N GLU A 85 -6.88 9.07 -0.94
CA GLU A 85 -7.31 10.08 0.01
C GLU A 85 -8.81 10.02 0.29
N LYS A 86 -9.64 9.80 -0.75
CA LYS A 86 -11.07 9.54 -0.62
C LYS A 86 -11.36 8.31 0.24
N ALA A 87 -10.72 7.17 -0.08
CA ALA A 87 -10.88 5.94 0.69
C ALA A 87 -10.52 6.14 2.17
N LYS A 88 -9.42 6.85 2.44
CA LYS A 88 -8.98 7.18 3.81
C LYS A 88 -9.94 8.06 4.58
N GLN A 89 -10.58 9.02 3.92
CA GLN A 89 -11.56 9.90 4.56
C GLN A 89 -12.83 9.14 4.95
N MET A 90 -13.24 8.16 4.13
CA MET A 90 -14.41 7.33 4.41
C MET A 90 -14.13 6.27 5.49
N ILE A 91 -12.89 5.79 5.61
CA ILE A 91 -12.52 4.84 6.66
C ILE A 91 -12.34 5.59 8.00
N PRO A 92 -13.11 5.24 9.04
CA PRO A 92 -13.02 5.86 10.36
C PRO A 92 -11.71 5.44 11.04
N ARG A 93 -10.63 6.17 10.78
CA ARG A 93 -9.34 6.00 11.46
C ARG A 93 -9.52 6.20 12.96
N SER A 94 -9.28 5.15 13.74
CA SER A 94 -9.07 5.32 15.18
C SER A 94 -7.70 5.96 15.39
N HIS A 95 -7.64 7.29 15.32
CA HIS A 95 -6.48 8.04 15.79
C HIS A 95 -6.26 7.70 17.27
N ARG A 96 -5.23 6.91 17.53
CA ARG A 96 -4.61 6.84 18.86
C ARG A 96 -3.88 8.18 19.02
N ARG A 97 -4.60 9.20 19.50
CA ARG A 97 -3.94 10.31 20.19
C ARG A 97 -3.30 9.67 21.42
N SER A 98 -1.97 9.57 21.40
CA SER A 98 -1.17 9.50 22.62
C SER A 98 -1.40 10.77 23.43
#